data_AF-S9W5Y9-F1
#
_entry.id   AF-S9W5Y9-F1
#
_cell.length_a   1.000
_cell.length_b   1.000
_cell.length_c   1.000
_cell.angle_alpha   90.00
_cell.angle_beta   90.00
_cell.angle_gamma   90.00
#
_symmetry.space_group_name_H-M   'P 1'
#
loop_
_entity.id
_entity.type
_entity.pdbx_description
1 polymer ?
#
loop_
_entity_poly.entity_id
_entity_poly.type
_entity_poly.pdbx_seq_one_letter_code
_entity_poly.pdbx_strand_id
1 'polypeptide(L)'
;MLKREILEEIKQVSAKIFGTNYKANNSRAGNKFLQRKLHGPRLANYYPSKVPISRMREIIGLPIPNGQHTLRMEVLEEKARKGKGPAKRGSK
;
A
#
# COMPACT_ATOMS: atom_id res chain seq x y z
N MET A 1 -13.85 52.54 -5.01
CA MET A 1 -13.51 51.20 -5.51
C MET A 1 -11.99 51.12 -5.61
N LEU A 2 -11.35 50.11 -5.01
CA LEU A 2 -9.89 49.95 -5.08
C LEU A 2 -9.46 49.61 -6.52
N LYS A 3 -8.32 50.16 -6.97
CA LYS A 3 -7.79 49.92 -8.32
C LYS A 3 -7.34 48.46 -8.48
N ARG A 4 -7.57 47.87 -9.65
CA ARG A 4 -7.19 46.48 -9.97
C ARG A 4 -5.68 46.24 -9.84
N GLU A 5 -4.87 47.21 -10.24
CA GLU A 5 -3.40 47.14 -10.20
C GLU A 5 -2.88 46.91 -8.78
N ILE A 6 -3.38 47.70 -7.82
CA ILE A 6 -3.01 47.58 -6.40
C ILE A 6 -3.36 46.19 -5.86
N LEU A 7 -4.50 45.63 -6.28
CA LEU A 7 -4.90 44.28 -5.86
C LEU A 7 -3.97 43.19 -6.42
N GLU A 8 -3.45 43.33 -7.63
CA GLU A 8 -2.48 42.38 -8.20
C GLU A 8 -1.12 42.50 -7.51
N GLU A 9 -0.66 43.71 -7.20
CA GLU A 9 0.58 43.93 -6.45
C GLU A 9 0.52 43.30 -5.06
N ILE A 10 -0.59 43.50 -4.34
CA ILE A 10 -0.79 42.89 -3.01
C ILE A 10 -0.77 41.37 -3.11
N LYS A 11 -1.40 40.77 -4.13
CA LYS A 11 -1.36 39.31 -4.35
C LYS A 11 0.04 38.82 -4.66
N GLN A 12 0.81 39.56 -5.46
CA GLN A 12 2.19 39.22 -5.79
C GLN A 12 3.09 39.28 -4.55
N VAL A 13 2.95 40.32 -3.72
CA VAL A 13 3.69 40.45 -2.46
C VAL A 13 3.30 39.34 -1.47
N SER A 14 2.01 39.07 -1.32
CA SER A 14 1.52 37.98 -0.47
C SER A 14 2.08 36.62 -0.90
N ALA A 15 2.06 36.33 -2.20
CA ALA A 15 2.63 35.10 -2.72
C ALA A 15 4.13 34.97 -2.44
N LYS A 16 4.88 36.07 -2.53
CA LYS A 16 6.31 36.14 -2.18
C LYS A 16 6.55 35.88 -0.69
N ILE A 17 5.71 36.44 0.20
CA ILE A 17 5.80 36.25 1.65
C ILE A 17 5.56 34.79 2.03
N PHE A 18 4.52 34.17 1.47
CA PHE A 18 4.09 32.81 1.84
C PHE A 18 4.70 31.70 0.98
N GLY A 19 5.61 32.04 0.05
CA GLY A 19 6.20 31.06 -0.87
C GLY A 19 5.16 30.36 -1.77
N THR A 20 4.03 31.01 -2.03
CA THR A 20 2.99 30.49 -2.92
C THR A 20 3.19 31.03 -4.35
N ASN A 21 2.58 30.37 -5.33
CA ASN A 21 2.77 30.73 -6.74
C ASN A 21 1.64 31.68 -7.18
N TYR A 22 1.99 32.92 -7.56
CA TYR A 22 1.07 33.90 -8.15
C TYR A 22 1.07 33.82 -9.67
N LYS A 23 -0.12 33.89 -10.29
CA LYS A 23 -0.31 33.85 -11.74
C LYS A 23 -1.26 34.92 -12.25
N ALA A 24 -0.75 35.85 -13.05
CA ALA A 24 -1.56 36.91 -13.66
C ALA A 24 -2.50 36.42 -14.77
N ASN A 25 -2.05 35.49 -15.62
CA ASN A 25 -2.78 35.09 -16.86
C ASN A 25 -3.56 33.77 -16.72
N ASN A 26 -3.82 33.32 -15.48
CA ASN A 26 -4.54 32.07 -15.18
C ASN A 26 -4.06 30.84 -15.98
N SER A 27 -2.74 30.74 -16.23
CA SER A 27 -2.16 29.71 -17.09
C SER A 27 -2.14 28.32 -16.42
N ARG A 28 -2.35 27.26 -17.22
CA ARG A 28 -2.30 25.87 -16.76
C ARG A 28 -0.85 25.37 -16.70
N ALA A 29 -0.18 25.52 -15.55
CA ALA A 29 1.20 25.00 -15.36
C ALA A 29 1.30 23.70 -14.55
N GLY A 30 0.19 22.96 -14.38
CA GLY A 30 0.25 21.63 -13.75
C GLY A 30 0.42 21.58 -12.22
N ASN A 31 0.45 22.72 -11.51
CA ASN A 31 0.54 22.77 -10.04
C ASN A 31 -0.49 21.88 -9.33
N LYS A 32 -1.69 21.70 -9.91
CA LYS A 32 -2.74 20.79 -9.41
C LYS A 32 -2.24 19.35 -9.25
N PHE A 33 -1.38 18.88 -10.15
CA PHE A 33 -0.87 17.51 -10.09
C PHE A 33 0.31 17.40 -9.13
N LEU A 34 1.19 18.39 -9.10
CA LEU A 34 2.36 18.41 -8.21
C LEU A 34 2.00 18.58 -6.73
N GLN A 35 0.94 19.35 -6.42
CA GLN A 35 0.47 19.53 -5.04
C GLN A 35 -0.29 18.32 -4.49
N ARG A 36 -0.67 17.36 -5.33
CA ARG A 36 -1.38 16.16 -4.84
C ARG A 36 -0.42 15.33 -4.01
N LYS A 37 -0.85 14.98 -2.79
CA LYS A 37 -0.12 14.04 -1.94
C LYS A 37 0.01 12.69 -2.65
N LEU A 38 1.19 12.10 -2.58
CA LEU A 38 1.41 10.76 -3.10
C LEU A 38 0.65 9.73 -2.26
N HIS A 39 -0.10 8.86 -2.92
CA HIS A 39 -0.85 7.76 -2.27
C HIS A 39 -0.11 6.42 -2.32
N GLY A 40 1.07 6.35 -2.94
CA GLY A 40 1.85 5.12 -3.13
C GLY A 40 2.01 4.28 -1.86
N PRO A 41 2.49 4.84 -0.73
CA PRO A 41 2.67 4.08 0.51
C PRO A 41 1.36 3.49 1.06
N ARG A 42 0.25 4.22 0.94
CA ARG A 42 -1.07 3.75 1.36
C ARG A 42 -1.53 2.55 0.53
N LEU A 43 -1.26 2.59 -0.77
CA LEU A 43 -1.64 1.51 -1.69
C LEU A 43 -0.72 0.29 -1.54
N ALA A 44 0.58 0.50 -1.32
CA ALA A 44 1.52 -0.59 -1.07
C ALA A 44 1.15 -1.39 0.19
N ASN A 45 0.71 -0.70 1.24
CA ASN A 45 0.30 -1.30 2.50
C ASN A 45 -1.19 -1.69 2.54
N TYR A 46 -1.80 -1.96 1.38
CA TYR A 46 -3.23 -2.31 1.32
C TYR A 46 -3.55 -3.60 2.07
N TYR A 47 -2.72 -4.63 1.92
CA TYR A 47 -2.82 -5.85 2.71
C TYR A 47 -1.87 -5.77 3.90
N PRO A 48 -2.31 -6.20 5.10
CA PRO A 48 -1.43 -6.25 6.27
C PRO A 48 -0.30 -7.24 6.04
N SER A 49 0.87 -6.92 6.62
CA SER A 49 2.01 -7.85 6.62
C SER A 49 1.61 -9.16 7.32
N LYS A 50 1.81 -10.28 6.63
CA LYS A 50 1.50 -11.61 7.15
C LYS A 50 2.75 -12.18 7.82
N VAL A 51 2.68 -12.42 9.13
CA VAL A 51 3.73 -13.15 9.84
C VAL A 51 3.39 -14.65 9.77
N PRO A 52 4.28 -15.50 9.23
CA PRO A 52 4.02 -16.93 9.19
C PRO A 52 4.05 -17.53 10.60
N ILE A 53 3.21 -18.53 10.85
CA ILE A 53 3.11 -19.21 12.15
C ILE A 53 4.45 -19.84 12.57
N SER A 54 5.29 -20.25 11.60
CA SER A 54 6.66 -20.73 11.86
C SER A 54 7.52 -19.65 12.53
N ARG A 55 7.52 -18.43 11.99
CA ARG A 55 8.26 -17.31 12.58
C ARG A 55 7.69 -16.91 13.94
N MET A 56 6.38 -17.01 14.12
CA MET A 56 5.75 -16.75 15.42
C MET A 56 6.22 -17.73 16.48
N ARG A 57 6.36 -19.03 16.15
CA ARG A 57 6.93 -20.07 17.04
C ARG A 57 8.35 -19.74 17.50
N GLU A 58 9.21 -19.26 16.60
CA GLU A 58 10.57 -18.85 16.93
C GLU A 58 10.59 -17.68 17.92
N ILE A 59 9.67 -16.72 17.77
CA ILE A 59 9.58 -15.55 18.64
C ILE A 59 9.05 -15.94 20.03
N ILE A 60 8.03 -16.78 20.11
CA ILE A 60 7.37 -17.11 21.38
C ILE A 60 8.05 -18.24 22.15
N GLY A 61 8.92 -19.03 21.50
CA GLY A 61 9.61 -20.17 22.10
C GLY A 61 8.72 -21.37 22.47
N LEU A 62 7.42 -21.31 22.17
CA LEU A 62 6.42 -22.34 22.48
C LEU A 62 5.78 -22.92 21.21
N PRO A 63 5.35 -24.19 21.23
CA PRO A 63 4.67 -24.77 20.09
C PRO A 63 3.26 -24.20 19.91
N ILE A 64 3.02 -23.51 18.79
CA ILE A 64 1.68 -23.01 18.41
C ILE A 64 0.92 -24.10 17.65
N PRO A 65 -0.26 -24.54 18.11
CA PRO A 65 -1.09 -25.47 17.35
C PRO A 65 -1.68 -24.79 16.10
N ASN A 66 -1.64 -25.47 14.96
CA ASN A 66 -2.26 -24.99 13.72
C ASN A 66 -3.22 -26.06 13.18
N GLY A 67 -4.48 -26.00 13.64
CA GLY A 67 -5.51 -27.01 13.33
C GLY A 67 -5.82 -27.16 11.84
N GLN A 68 -5.77 -26.06 11.07
CA GLN A 68 -5.98 -26.11 9.63
C GLN A 68 -4.83 -26.85 8.93
N HIS A 69 -3.60 -26.64 9.40
CA HIS A 69 -2.44 -27.34 8.85
C HIS A 69 -2.44 -28.83 9.21
N THR A 70 -2.73 -29.19 10.47
CA THR A 70 -2.78 -30.59 10.90
C THR A 70 -3.86 -31.35 10.12
N LEU A 71 -5.07 -30.81 10.04
CA LEU A 71 -6.16 -31.40 9.26
C LEU A 71 -5.78 -31.56 7.77
N ARG A 72 -5.13 -30.55 7.18
CA ARG A 72 -4.67 -30.63 5.79
C ARG A 72 -3.68 -31.79 5.60
N MET A 73 -2.77 -32.01 6.54
CA MET A 73 -1.80 -33.10 6.49
C MET A 73 -2.48 -34.46 6.63
N GLU A 74 -3.37 -34.62 7.61
CA GLU A 74 -4.17 -35.84 7.80
C GLU A 74 -4.95 -36.21 6.53
N VAL A 75 -5.65 -35.23 5.92
CA VAL A 75 -6.40 -35.45 4.67
C VAL A 75 -5.48 -35.87 3.52
N LEU A 76 -4.26 -35.35 3.44
CA LEU A 76 -3.29 -35.75 2.43
C LEU A 76 -2.78 -37.18 2.66
N GLU A 77 -2.51 -37.56 3.90
CA GLU A 77 -2.10 -38.90 4.29
C GLU A 77 -3.20 -39.92 3.98
N GLU A 78 -4.47 -39.60 4.28
CA GLU A 78 -5.59 -40.46 3.93
C GLU A 78 -5.74 -40.65 2.41
N LYS A 79 -5.55 -39.58 1.63
CA LYS A 79 -5.61 -39.65 0.17
C LYS A 79 -4.48 -40.49 -0.39
N ALA A 80 -3.27 -40.32 0.14
CA ALA A 80 -2.11 -41.13 -0.23
C ALA A 80 -2.36 -42.62 0.07
N ARG A 81 -2.90 -42.95 1.25
CA ARG A 81 -3.26 -44.33 1.63
C ARG A 81 -4.30 -44.95 0.69
N LYS A 82 -5.25 -44.15 0.21
CA LYS A 82 -6.29 -44.58 -0.74
C LYS A 82 -5.79 -44.65 -2.19
N GLY A 83 -4.52 -44.34 -2.47
CA GLY A 83 -3.99 -44.21 -3.84
C GLY A 83 -4.57 -43.02 -4.62
N LYS A 84 -5.27 -42.12 -3.94
CA LYS A 84 -5.88 -40.88 -4.49
C LYS A 84 -5.03 -39.65 -4.19
N GLY A 85 -3.75 -39.88 -3.89
CA GLY A 85 -2.76 -38.82 -3.71
C GLY A 85 -2.53 -38.06 -5.02
N PRO A 86 -2.01 -36.83 -4.95
CA PRO A 86 -1.58 -36.13 -6.14
C PRO A 86 -0.50 -36.94 -6.87
N ALA A 87 -0.56 -36.98 -8.20
CA ALA A 87 0.49 -37.57 -9.01
C ALA A 87 1.84 -36.86 -8.77
N LYS A 88 2.94 -37.57 -9.00
CA LYS A 88 4.28 -37.00 -8.86
C LYS A 88 4.44 -35.85 -9.85
N ARG A 89 4.76 -34.65 -9.35
CA ARG A 89 4.96 -33.46 -10.19
C ARG A 89 6.04 -33.76 -11.24
N GLY A 90 5.68 -33.67 -12.52
CA GLY A 90 6.58 -33.94 -13.64
C GLY A 90 6.48 -35.35 -14.25
N SER A 91 5.61 -36.24 -13.76
CA SER A 91 5.28 -37.45 -14.53
C SER A 91 4.30 -37.10 -15.66
N LYS A 92 4.78 -37.14 -16.89
CA LYS A 92 3.96 -37.62 -18.01
C LYS A 92 4.07 -39.13 -18.04
#